data_AF-A0A6I7MYP3-F1
#
_entry.id   AF-A0A6I7MYP3-F1
#
_cell.length_a   1.000
_cell.length_b   1.000
_cell.length_c   1.000
_cell.angle_alpha   90.00
_cell.angle_beta   90.00
_cell.angle_gamma   90.00
#
_symmetry.space_group_name_H-M   'P 1'
#
loop_
_entity.id
_entity.type
_entity.pdbx_description
1 polymer ?
#
loop_
_entity_poly.entity_id
_entity_poly.type
_entity_poly.pdbx_seq_one_letter_code
_entity_poly.pdbx_strand_id
1 'polypeptide(L)'
;MQSIYTGLIFIAIAILIRFFPNLLAGYNNLSQRERENAIANGLPKFASIVFVIMGLIVIAGYFLAIWLGKPSLSNGISILTTLIGVVFIIVFGNWFTKERVR
;
A
#
# COMPACT_ATOMS: atom_id res chain seq x y z
N MET A 1 15.37 -14.00 2.77
CA MET A 1 15.84 -12.64 3.09
C MET A 1 15.30 -11.58 2.15
N GLN A 2 15.24 -11.80 0.82
CA GLN A 2 14.68 -10.81 -0.14
C GLN A 2 13.30 -10.26 0.27
N SER A 3 12.36 -11.13 0.68
CA SER A 3 11.02 -10.72 1.14
C SER A 3 11.04 -9.77 2.34
N ILE A 4 12.03 -9.86 3.24
CA ILE A 4 12.15 -8.91 4.35
C ILE A 4 12.45 -7.52 3.81
N TYR A 5 13.41 -7.40 2.88
CA TYR A 5 13.73 -6.12 2.26
C TYR A 5 12.52 -5.55 1.50
N THR A 6 11.79 -6.38 0.77
CA THR A 6 10.54 -5.97 0.10
C THR A 6 9.50 -5.44 1.10
N GLY A 7 9.30 -6.13 2.23
CA GLY A 7 8.36 -5.69 3.24
C GLY A 7 8.77 -4.38 3.92
N LEU A 8 10.06 -4.22 4.21
CA LEU A 8 10.61 -2.95 4.73
C LEU A 8 10.45 -1.81 3.73
N ILE A 9 10.64 -2.06 2.43
CA ILE A 9 10.38 -1.07 1.37
C ILE A 9 8.91 -0.64 1.38
N PHE A 10 7.96 -1.57 1.51
CA PHE A 10 6.54 -1.19 1.63
C PHE A 10 6.25 -0.33 2.85
N ILE A 11 6.86 -0.64 4.00
CA ILE A 11 6.71 0.18 5.21
C ILE A 11 7.33 1.57 5.01
N ALA A 12 8.49 1.66 4.37
CA ALA A 12 9.11 2.95 4.05
C ALA A 12 8.21 3.78 3.10
N ILE A 13 7.67 3.15 2.05
CA ILE A 13 6.71 3.78 1.14
C ILE A 13 5.46 4.24 1.88
N ALA A 14 4.94 3.45 2.82
CA ALA A 14 3.79 3.84 3.63
C ALA A 14 4.03 5.13 4.42
N ILE A 15 5.21 5.25 5.03
CA ILE A 15 5.61 6.46 5.76
C ILE A 15 5.70 7.63 4.78
N LEU A 16 6.38 7.44 3.64
CA LEU A 16 6.55 8.48 2.63
C LEU A 16 5.21 8.98 2.07
N ILE A 17 4.27 8.10 1.72
CA ILE A 17 2.95 8.48 1.19
C ILE A 17 2.17 9.33 2.20
N ARG A 18 2.32 9.06 3.50
CA ARG A 18 1.64 9.81 4.55
C ARG A 18 2.08 11.28 4.59
N PHE A 19 3.35 11.57 4.28
CA PHE A 19 3.90 12.93 4.25
C PHE A 19 3.86 13.55 2.85
N PHE A 20 4.01 12.74 1.81
CA PHE A 20 4.12 13.15 0.42
C PHE A 20 3.09 12.39 -0.43
N PRO A 21 1.79 12.77 -0.39
CA PRO A 21 0.74 12.08 -1.12
C PRO A 21 0.93 12.11 -2.64
N ASN A 22 1.74 13.03 -3.14
CA ASN A 22 2.16 13.13 -4.55
C ASN A 22 2.89 11.87 -5.07
N LEU A 23 3.35 10.99 -4.17
CA LEU A 23 3.92 9.69 -4.51
C LEU A 23 2.88 8.66 -4.98
N LEU A 24 1.60 8.88 -4.67
CA LEU A 24 0.53 8.05 -5.21
C LEU A 24 0.35 8.34 -6.70
N ALA A 25 0.53 7.30 -7.52
CA ALA A 25 0.22 7.37 -8.93
C ALA A 25 -1.24 7.81 -9.13
N GLY A 26 -1.46 8.78 -10.02
CA GLY A 26 -2.77 9.38 -10.27
C GLY A 26 -3.10 10.57 -9.37
N TYR A 27 -2.48 10.73 -8.19
CA TYR A 27 -2.72 11.90 -7.33
C TYR A 27 -2.33 13.21 -8.02
N ASN A 28 -1.23 13.19 -8.78
CA ASN A 28 -0.79 14.36 -9.55
C ASN A 28 -1.69 14.70 -10.75
N ASN A 29 -2.57 13.78 -11.17
CA ASN A 29 -3.53 14.03 -12.24
C ASN A 29 -4.87 14.54 -11.73
N LEU A 30 -5.10 14.53 -10.41
CA LEU A 30 -6.29 15.08 -9.79
C LEU A 30 -6.30 16.61 -9.90
N SER A 31 -7.49 17.17 -10.17
CA SER A 31 -7.74 18.60 -10.06
C SER A 31 -7.53 19.09 -8.61
N GLN A 32 -7.35 20.39 -8.42
CA GLN A 32 -7.12 20.95 -7.09
C GLN A 32 -8.23 20.57 -6.09
N ARG A 33 -9.50 20.64 -6.51
CA ARG A 33 -10.66 20.27 -5.69
C ARG A 33 -10.65 18.79 -5.31
N GLU A 34 -10.29 17.89 -6.22
CA GLU A 34 -10.19 16.46 -5.94
C GLU A 34 -9.03 16.14 -4.99
N ARG A 35 -7.90 16.86 -5.08
CA ARG A 35 -6.79 16.71 -4.14
C ARG A 35 -7.18 17.13 -2.73
N GLU A 36 -7.89 18.26 -2.60
CA GLU A 36 -8.40 18.73 -1.30
C GLU A 36 -9.37 17.72 -0.69
N ASN A 37 -10.28 17.16 -1.49
CA ASN A 37 -11.17 16.09 -1.05
C ASN A 37 -10.39 14.83 -0.64
N ALA A 38 -9.40 14.42 -1.44
CA ALA A 38 -8.58 13.25 -1.16
C ALA A 38 -7.84 13.37 0.18
N ILE A 39 -7.28 14.55 0.47
CA ILE A 39 -6.65 14.81 1.77
C ILE A 39 -7.69 14.81 2.89
N ALA A 40 -8.79 15.54 2.72
CA ALA A 40 -9.84 15.67 3.73
C ALA A 40 -10.48 14.32 4.09
N ASN A 41 -10.73 13.47 3.09
CA ASN A 41 -11.29 12.14 3.27
C ASN A 41 -10.24 11.12 3.76
N GLY A 42 -8.95 11.47 3.72
CA GLY A 42 -7.88 10.64 4.30
C GLY A 42 -7.23 9.63 3.36
N LEU A 43 -7.24 9.86 2.04
CA LEU A 43 -6.55 9.02 1.04
C LEU A 43 -5.09 8.69 1.43
N PRO A 44 -4.25 9.66 1.86
CA PRO A 44 -2.85 9.37 2.18
C PRO A 44 -2.72 8.43 3.38
N LYS A 45 -3.60 8.57 4.38
CA LYS A 45 -3.65 7.71 5.56
C LYS A 45 -4.12 6.30 5.18
N PHE A 46 -5.16 6.19 4.35
CA PHE A 46 -5.66 4.93 3.83
C PHE A 46 -4.56 4.16 3.08
N ALA A 47 -3.95 4.79 2.07
CA ALA A 47 -2.91 4.15 1.28
C ALA A 47 -1.69 3.77 2.12
N SER A 48 -1.27 4.64 3.05
CA SER A 48 -0.21 4.34 4.03
C SER A 48 -0.51 3.07 4.83
N ILE A 49 -1.73 2.95 5.38
CA ILE A 49 -2.14 1.76 6.14
C ILE A 49 -2.08 0.49 5.27
N VAL A 50 -2.57 0.57 4.03
CA VAL A 50 -2.53 -0.59 3.12
C VAL A 50 -1.09 -1.03 2.86
N PHE A 51 -0.18 -0.09 2.57
CA PHE A 51 1.24 -0.40 2.38
C PHE A 51 1.91 -0.98 3.64
N VAL A 52 1.57 -0.52 4.84
CA VAL A 52 2.05 -1.14 6.10
C VAL A 52 1.57 -2.58 6.19
N ILE A 53 0.27 -2.82 5.97
CA ILE A 53 -0.32 -4.17 6.02
C ILE A 53 0.37 -5.08 5.00
N MET A 54 0.59 -4.61 3.77
CA MET A 54 1.33 -5.35 2.74
C MET A 54 2.75 -5.71 3.23
N GLY A 55 3.48 -4.74 3.80
CA GLY A 55 4.81 -4.98 4.35
C GLY A 55 4.82 -6.04 5.44
N LEU A 56 3.86 -5.98 6.37
CA LEU A 56 3.71 -6.96 7.44
C LEU A 56 3.36 -8.36 6.91
N ILE A 57 2.45 -8.46 5.93
CA ILE A 57 2.08 -9.74 5.30
C ILE A 57 3.29 -10.38 4.63
N VAL A 58 4.11 -9.60 3.91
CA VAL A 58 5.30 -10.12 3.24
C VAL A 58 6.34 -10.62 4.25
N ILE A 59 6.59 -9.86 5.33
CA ILE A 59 7.53 -10.25 6.38
C ILE A 59 7.03 -11.50 7.11
N ALA A 60 5.77 -11.53 7.54
CA ALA A 60 5.16 -12.68 8.20
C ALA A 60 5.16 -13.91 7.27
N GLY A 61 4.84 -13.72 6.00
CA GLY A 61 4.86 -14.76 4.97
C GLY A 61 6.24 -15.39 4.79
N TYR A 62 7.31 -14.61 4.91
CA TYR A 62 8.68 -15.14 4.89
C TYR A 62 8.96 -16.06 6.08
N PHE A 63 8.60 -15.65 7.30
CA PHE A 63 8.79 -16.48 8.50
C PHE A 63 7.94 -17.76 8.43
N LEU A 64 6.69 -17.66 7.96
CA LEU A 64 5.83 -18.82 7.72
C LEU A 64 6.42 -19.78 6.68
N ALA A 65 6.98 -19.26 5.59
CA ALA A 65 7.60 -20.08 4.55
C ALA A 65 8.81 -20.87 5.07
N ILE A 66 9.63 -20.26 5.94
CA ILE A 66 10.74 -20.96 6.62
C ILE A 66 10.18 -22.03 7.56
N TRP A 67 9.19 -21.68 8.37
CA TRP A 67 8.61 -22.60 9.35
C TRP A 67 8.00 -23.85 8.70
N LEU A 68 7.40 -23.69 7.51
CA LEU A 68 6.84 -24.79 6.71
C LEU A 68 7.89 -25.54 5.87
N GLY A 69 9.17 -25.17 5.93
CA GLY A 69 10.23 -25.77 5.11
C GLY A 69 10.09 -25.54 3.60
N LYS A 70 9.27 -24.56 3.18
CA LYS A 70 8.98 -24.25 1.77
C LYS A 70 9.34 -22.79 1.45
N PRO A 71 10.64 -22.45 1.34
CA PRO A 71 11.08 -21.08 1.11
C PRO A 71 10.59 -20.47 -0.21
N SER A 72 10.28 -21.30 -1.22
CA SER A 72 9.70 -20.85 -2.50
C SER A 72 8.34 -20.16 -2.36
N LEU A 73 7.59 -20.47 -1.29
CA LEU A 73 6.27 -19.89 -1.02
C LEU A 73 6.36 -18.38 -0.74
N SER A 74 7.48 -17.91 -0.18
CA SER A 74 7.70 -16.50 0.18
C SER A 74 7.62 -15.57 -1.02
N ASN A 75 8.13 -16.01 -2.18
CA ASN A 75 8.08 -15.22 -3.41
C ASN A 75 6.64 -15.11 -3.93
N GLY A 76 5.89 -16.22 -3.90
CA GLY A 76 4.48 -16.25 -4.27
C GLY A 76 3.63 -15.31 -3.39
N ILE A 77 3.82 -15.35 -2.07
CA ILE A 77 3.15 -14.43 -1.13
C ILE A 77 3.49 -12.97 -1.45
N SER A 78 4.76 -12.67 -1.73
CA SER A 78 5.20 -11.30 -2.05
C SER A 78 4.52 -10.77 -3.32
N ILE A 79 4.45 -11.58 -4.38
CA ILE A 79 3.81 -11.20 -5.64
C ILE A 79 2.31 -11.01 -5.46
N LEU A 80 1.62 -11.97 -4.84
CA LEU A 80 0.17 -11.90 -4.61
C LEU A 80 -0.20 -10.68 -3.77
N THR A 81 0.56 -10.43 -2.70
CA THR A 81 0.34 -9.26 -1.83
C THR A 81 0.49 -7.97 -2.61
N THR A 82 1.49 -7.87 -3.48
CA THR A 82 1.72 -6.70 -4.33
C THR A 82 0.55 -6.45 -5.27
N LEU A 83 0.12 -7.48 -6.02
CA LEU A 83 -0.97 -7.35 -6.99
C LEU A 83 -2.29 -6.98 -6.31
N ILE A 84 -2.66 -7.71 -5.26
CA ILE A 84 -3.90 -7.47 -4.51
C ILE A 84 -3.86 -6.09 -3.86
N GLY A 85 -2.75 -5.73 -3.20
CA GLY A 85 -2.61 -4.46 -2.51
C GLY A 85 -2.70 -3.26 -3.44
N VAL A 86 -2.05 -3.32 -4.61
CA VAL A 86 -2.13 -2.24 -5.61
C VAL A 86 -3.55 -2.09 -6.16
N VAL A 87 -4.19 -3.20 -6.55
CA VAL A 87 -5.59 -3.16 -7.04
C VAL A 87 -6.52 -2.59 -5.97
N PHE A 88 -6.34 -3.01 -4.72
CA PHE A 88 -7.12 -2.53 -3.58
C PHE A 88 -6.96 -1.01 -3.39
N ILE A 89 -5.73 -0.48 -3.43
CA ILE A 89 -5.49 0.97 -3.34
C ILE A 89 -6.16 1.72 -4.49
N ILE A 90 -6.09 1.21 -5.72
CA ILE A 90 -6.68 1.90 -6.89
C ILE A 90 -8.22 1.92 -6.80
N VAL A 91 -8.84 0.78 -6.52
CA VAL A 91 -10.30 0.66 -6.51
C VAL A 91 -10.91 1.46 -5.37
N PHE A 92 -10.37 1.30 -4.16
CA PHE A 92 -10.90 1.98 -2.98
C PHE A 92 -10.39 3.41 -2.84
N GLY A 93 -9.19 3.73 -3.37
CA GLY A 93 -8.64 5.09 -3.38
C GLY A 93 -9.51 6.09 -4.12
N ASN A 94 -10.18 5.65 -5.20
CA ASN A 94 -11.12 6.48 -5.96
C ASN A 94 -12.35 6.94 -5.17
N TRP A 95 -12.70 6.26 -4.08
CA TRP A 95 -13.79 6.70 -3.21
C TRP A 95 -13.41 7.93 -2.40
N PHE A 96 -12.13 8.11 -2.09
CA PHE A 96 -11.65 9.26 -1.33
C PHE A 96 -11.58 10.54 -2.18
N THR A 97 -11.62 10.44 -3.50
CA THR A 97 -11.54 11.59 -4.42
C THR A 97 -12.92 12.13 -4.81
N LYS A 98 -13.96 11.29 -4.77
CA LYS A 98 -15.35 11.64 -5.15
C LYS A 98 -16.14 12.23 -3.96
N GLU A 99 -16.19 13.57 -3.95
CA GLU A 99 -16.95 14.45 -3.05
C GLU A 99 -16.64 14.39 -1.55
N ARG A 100 -16.82 15.55 -0.91
CA ARG A 100 -16.52 15.82 0.50
C ARG A 100 -17.62 15.18 1.33
N VAL A 101 -17.29 14.20 2.18
CA VAL A 101 -18.21 13.82 3.26
C VAL A 101 -18.35 15.06 4.14
N ARG A 102 -19.54 15.68 4.10
CA ARG A 102 -19.90 16.84 4.94
C ARG A 102 -19.91 16.45 6.41
#